data_AF-A0A193SPQ5-F1
#
_entry.id   AF-A0A193SPQ5-F1
#
_cell.length_a   1.000
_cell.length_b   1.000
_cell.length_c   1.000
_cell.angle_alpha   90.00
_cell.angle_beta   90.00
_cell.angle_gamma   90.00
#
_symmetry.space_group_name_H-M   'P 1'
#
loop_
_entity.id
_entity.type
_entity.pdbx_description
1 polymer ?
#
loop_
_entity_poly.entity_id
_entity_poly.type
_entity_poly.pdbx_seq_one_letter_code
_entity_poly.pdbx_strand_id
1 'polypeptide(L)'
;MGLRFHPLLTHPDSPAAGAGARSCAEKELVTVYLQSLPPVLRAQESYTFMTDCGKSIRVSPSDTRWNLAVLERFLLWSFIVAMKPLAEITNNDVQNFLDFCSSPPKSWISKLTNRFVKIDSVLKPNPEWHPFHTPLRSDGVRRVINRFFKLYSESIGLVLCSRRHPKTLREDTCRCNEAEHLCDQYLGKLKQKTNGKASLELGLFLFATSFYLKIPLKECADCLTMDCFDFSDRKNASFKVITPQGSISGEMPEAYIE
;
A
#
# COMPACT_ATOMS: atom_id res chain seq x y z
N MET A 1 -8.38 29.27 6.77
CA MET A 1 -6.95 28.89 6.60
C MET A 1 -6.80 28.32 5.20
N GLY A 2 -5.92 28.88 4.36
CA GLY A 2 -5.68 28.35 3.02
C GLY A 2 -4.94 27.01 3.08
N LEU A 3 -5.32 26.06 2.22
CA LEU A 3 -4.64 24.78 2.05
C LEU A 3 -3.19 25.06 1.61
N ARG A 4 -2.19 24.60 2.38
CA ARG A 4 -0.77 24.76 2.03
C ARG A 4 -0.10 23.40 1.95
N PHE A 5 0.47 23.09 0.79
CA PHE A 5 1.24 21.87 0.59
C PHE A 5 2.71 22.12 0.86
N HIS A 6 3.36 21.12 1.46
CA HIS A 6 4.80 21.10 1.64
C HIS A 6 5.35 19.80 1.02
N PRO A 7 6.31 19.85 0.08
CA PRO A 7 6.98 18.64 -0.38
C PRO A 7 7.70 17.95 0.78
N LEU A 8 7.61 16.63 0.93
CA LEU A 8 8.12 15.89 2.10
C LEU A 8 9.21 14.88 1.72
N LEU A 9 8.97 14.05 0.71
CA LEU A 9 9.91 13.02 0.29
C LEU A 9 10.74 13.57 -0.87
N THR A 10 12.04 13.79 -0.61
CA THR A 10 12.98 14.22 -1.65
C THR A 10 13.14 13.13 -2.70
N HIS A 11 12.99 13.50 -3.98
CA HIS A 11 13.32 12.58 -5.07
C HIS A 11 14.84 12.39 -5.11
N PRO A 12 15.34 11.19 -5.47
CA PRO A 12 16.78 10.94 -5.53
C PRO A 12 17.48 12.00 -6.40
N ASP A 13 18.53 12.58 -5.83
CA ASP A 13 19.22 13.75 -6.36
C ASP A 13 19.71 13.54 -7.79
N SER A 14 19.60 14.60 -8.60
CA SER A 14 20.40 14.75 -9.82
C SER A 14 21.85 15.04 -9.39
N PRO A 15 22.89 14.46 -10.03
CA PRO A 15 24.29 14.52 -9.59
C PRO A 15 24.97 15.90 -9.72
N ALA A 16 24.22 17.00 -9.61
CA ALA A 16 24.73 18.36 -9.79
C ALA A 16 25.57 18.84 -8.59
N ALA A 17 26.60 19.65 -8.87
CA ALA A 17 27.40 20.33 -7.86
C ALA A 17 26.50 21.23 -6.98
N GLY A 18 26.59 21.06 -5.65
CA GLY A 18 25.73 21.76 -4.67
C GLY A 18 24.48 20.99 -4.22
N ALA A 19 24.27 19.74 -4.69
CA ALA A 19 23.17 18.88 -4.25
C ALA A 19 23.13 18.70 -2.72
N GLY A 20 24.30 18.58 -2.06
CA GLY A 20 24.37 18.40 -0.60
C GLY A 20 23.79 19.57 0.20
N ALA A 21 24.19 20.81 -0.11
CA ALA A 21 23.69 22.00 0.59
C ALA A 21 22.19 22.23 0.34
N ARG A 22 21.72 21.99 -0.90
CA ARG A 22 20.30 22.06 -1.24
C ARG A 22 19.49 20.98 -0.50
N SER A 23 19.98 19.74 -0.48
CA SER A 23 19.35 18.61 0.21
C SER A 23 19.23 18.87 1.72
N CYS A 24 20.25 19.47 2.36
CA CYS A 24 20.16 19.89 3.75
C CYS A 24 19.10 20.96 3.99
N ALA A 25 19.03 21.98 3.12
CA ALA A 25 18.02 23.04 3.24
C ALA A 25 16.58 22.50 3.02
N GLU A 26 16.39 21.59 2.06
CA GLU A 26 15.09 20.94 1.83
C GLU A 26 14.66 20.10 3.05
N LYS A 27 15.57 19.35 3.66
CA LYS A 27 15.30 18.59 4.89
C LYS A 27 14.92 19.49 6.07
N GLU A 28 15.59 20.63 6.23
CA GLU A 28 15.27 21.58 7.30
C GLU A 28 13.86 22.15 7.13
N LEU A 29 13.49 22.53 5.91
CA LEU A 29 12.12 22.99 5.60
C LEU A 29 11.08 21.92 5.94
N VAL A 30 11.36 20.65 5.62
CA VAL A 30 10.47 19.54 5.99
C VAL A 30 10.33 19.41 7.50
N THR A 31 11.44 19.46 8.26
CA THR A 31 11.40 19.40 9.73
C THR A 31 10.54 20.52 10.32
N VAL A 32 10.74 21.77 9.86
CA VAL A 32 9.95 22.93 10.31
C VAL A 32 8.47 22.73 10.00
N TYR A 33 8.14 22.22 8.80
CA TYR A 33 6.75 21.92 8.45
C TYR A 33 6.13 20.87 9.37
N LEU A 34 6.82 19.75 9.61
CA LEU A 34 6.31 18.68 10.48
C LEU A 34 6.09 19.17 11.92
N GLN A 35 6.95 20.05 12.43
CA GLN A 35 6.79 20.68 13.75
C GLN A 35 5.63 21.68 13.82
N SER A 36 5.24 22.27 12.68
CA SER A 36 4.10 23.19 12.61
C SER A 36 2.73 22.50 12.63
N LEU A 37 2.69 21.19 12.38
CA LEU A 37 1.46 20.42 12.34
C LEU A 37 0.93 20.12 13.76
N PRO A 38 -0.40 19.94 13.93
CA PRO A 38 -0.98 19.57 15.21
C PRO A 38 -0.30 18.34 15.84
N PRO A 39 0.07 18.37 17.14
CA PRO A 39 0.78 17.26 17.79
C PRO A 39 0.07 15.90 17.69
N VAL A 40 -1.27 15.91 17.64
CA VAL A 40 -2.10 14.70 17.47
C VAL A 40 -1.76 13.91 16.19
N LEU A 41 -1.23 14.57 15.16
CA LEU A 41 -0.87 13.91 13.91
C LEU A 41 0.42 13.09 13.99
N ARG A 42 1.19 13.18 15.08
CA ARG A 42 2.47 12.48 15.28
C ARG A 42 3.33 12.52 14.01
N ALA A 43 3.43 13.70 13.42
CA ALA A 43 3.86 13.85 12.03
C ALA A 43 5.30 13.37 11.81
N GLN A 44 6.18 13.57 12.79
CA GLN A 44 7.57 13.14 12.76
C GLN A 44 7.71 11.61 12.65
N GLU A 45 6.92 10.87 13.43
CA GLU A 45 6.92 9.41 13.41
C GLU A 45 6.41 8.86 12.08
N SER A 46 5.27 9.39 11.61
CA SER A 46 4.69 9.04 10.31
C SER A 46 5.66 9.33 9.16
N TYR A 47 6.38 10.44 9.23
CA TYR A 47 7.42 10.79 8.26
C TYR A 47 8.60 9.81 8.30
N THR A 48 9.07 9.41 9.49
CA THR A 48 10.15 8.42 9.64
C THR A 48 9.79 7.11 8.95
N PHE A 49 8.59 6.54 9.21
CA PHE A 49 8.12 5.33 8.53
C PHE A 49 8.16 5.45 7.01
N MET A 50 7.73 6.60 6.47
CA MET A 50 7.70 6.84 5.02
C MET A 50 9.11 6.95 4.41
N THR A 51 10.03 7.63 5.08
CA THR A 51 11.42 7.75 4.60
C THR A 51 12.16 6.43 4.61
N ASP A 52 11.93 5.59 5.62
CA ASP A 52 12.53 4.27 5.72
C ASP A 52 11.92 3.30 4.71
N CYS A 53 10.61 3.34 4.49
CA CYS A 53 9.95 2.62 3.40
C CYS A 53 10.56 2.98 2.04
N GLY A 54 10.78 4.28 1.82
CA GLY A 54 11.41 4.80 0.61
C GLY A 54 12.82 4.27 0.39
N LYS A 55 13.61 4.03 1.45
CA LYS A 55 14.92 3.38 1.35
C LYS A 55 14.80 1.93 0.89
N SER A 56 13.84 1.19 1.41
CA SER A 56 13.59 -0.24 1.10
C SER A 56 13.02 -0.50 -0.31
N ILE A 57 12.43 0.52 -0.95
CA ILE A 57 11.82 0.39 -2.28
C ILE A 57 12.84 0.45 -3.46
N ARG A 58 14.12 0.74 -3.19
CA ARG A 58 15.20 0.91 -4.19
C ARG A 58 15.68 -0.39 -4.88
N VAL A 59 14.76 -1.22 -5.39
CA VAL A 59 15.08 -2.46 -6.12
C VAL A 59 14.95 -2.26 -7.66
N SER A 60 14.26 -1.21 -8.12
CA SER A 60 14.22 -0.80 -9.54
C SER A 60 14.11 0.74 -9.71
N PRO A 61 15.01 1.41 -10.45
CA PRO A 61 15.06 2.88 -10.54
C PRO A 61 13.81 3.55 -11.15
N SER A 62 13.15 2.91 -12.12
CA SER A 62 11.97 3.47 -12.80
C SER A 62 10.76 3.59 -11.87
N ASP A 63 10.55 2.58 -11.03
CA ASP A 63 9.41 2.52 -10.11
C ASP A 63 9.66 3.31 -8.83
N THR A 64 10.92 3.50 -8.45
CA THR A 64 11.31 4.19 -7.20
C THR A 64 10.74 5.60 -7.13
N ARG A 65 10.87 6.40 -8.21
CA ARG A 65 10.36 7.79 -8.22
C ARG A 65 8.84 7.83 -8.07
N TRP A 66 8.14 6.95 -8.77
CA TRP A 66 6.68 6.90 -8.76
C TRP A 66 6.16 6.39 -7.40
N ASN A 67 6.77 5.36 -6.83
CA ASN A 67 6.45 4.83 -5.50
C ASN A 67 6.64 5.90 -4.41
N LEU A 68 7.76 6.63 -4.41
CA LEU A 68 8.00 7.75 -3.48
C LEU A 68 6.94 8.84 -3.63
N ALA A 69 6.55 9.16 -4.87
CA ALA A 69 5.49 10.13 -5.12
C ALA A 69 4.11 9.64 -4.61
N VAL A 70 3.83 8.34 -4.64
CA VAL A 70 2.62 7.77 -4.03
C VAL A 70 2.65 7.86 -2.52
N LEU A 71 3.76 7.46 -1.89
CA LEU A 71 3.94 7.52 -0.45
C LEU A 71 3.81 8.96 0.09
N GLU A 72 4.39 9.93 -0.61
CA GLU A 72 4.26 11.34 -0.23
C GLU A 72 2.82 11.83 -0.32
N ARG A 73 2.10 11.49 -1.39
CA ARG A 73 0.68 11.86 -1.53
C ARG A 73 -0.16 11.28 -0.40
N PHE A 74 0.14 10.04 -0.02
CA PHE A 74 -0.55 9.38 1.08
C PHE A 74 -0.27 10.06 2.42
N LEU A 75 0.99 10.41 2.70
CA LEU A 75 1.39 11.14 3.91
C LEU A 75 0.75 12.53 3.97
N LEU A 76 0.71 13.27 2.86
CA LEU A 76 0.03 14.55 2.80
C LEU A 76 -1.48 14.40 2.98
N TRP A 77 -2.09 13.39 2.35
CA TRP A 77 -3.51 13.11 2.48
C TRP A 77 -3.87 12.74 3.92
N SER A 78 -3.04 11.94 4.61
CA SER A 78 -3.30 11.57 6.01
C SER A 78 -3.27 12.79 6.92
N PHE A 79 -2.36 13.74 6.71
CA PHE A 79 -2.25 14.94 7.53
C PHE A 79 -3.28 16.01 7.22
N ILE A 80 -3.69 16.19 5.95
CA ILE A 80 -4.52 17.32 5.53
C ILE A 80 -6.00 16.92 5.39
N VAL A 81 -6.28 15.70 4.94
CA VAL A 81 -7.64 15.24 4.64
C VAL A 81 -8.15 14.32 5.75
N ALA A 82 -7.40 13.25 6.07
CA ALA A 82 -7.82 12.31 7.10
C ALA A 82 -7.61 12.88 8.51
N MET A 83 -6.68 13.83 8.67
CA MET A 83 -6.25 14.39 9.96
C MET A 83 -5.84 13.29 10.95
N LYS A 84 -5.10 12.28 10.48
CA LYS A 84 -4.68 11.12 11.28
C LYS A 84 -3.18 10.84 11.14
N PRO A 85 -2.52 10.35 12.22
CA PRO A 85 -1.22 9.72 12.10
C PRO A 85 -1.34 8.40 11.31
N LEU A 86 -0.25 7.95 10.69
CA LEU A 86 -0.25 6.70 9.92
C LEU A 86 -0.57 5.45 10.76
N ALA A 87 -0.27 5.49 12.06
CA ALA A 87 -0.57 4.43 13.00
C ALA A 87 -2.07 4.23 13.28
N GLU A 88 -2.91 5.20 12.90
CA GLU A 88 -4.37 5.16 13.11
C GLU A 88 -5.16 5.04 11.81
N ILE A 89 -4.46 4.80 10.69
CA ILE A 89 -5.11 4.58 9.40
C ILE A 89 -5.82 3.23 9.39
N THR A 90 -7.06 3.22 8.93
CA THR A 90 -7.86 2.00 8.76
C THR A 90 -7.95 1.57 7.28
N ASN A 91 -8.47 0.37 7.03
CA ASN A 91 -8.75 -0.11 5.67
C ASN A 91 -9.70 0.82 4.89
N ASN A 92 -10.67 1.41 5.59
CA ASN A 92 -11.60 2.37 4.99
C ASN A 92 -10.90 3.68 4.62
N ASP A 93 -9.98 4.15 5.47
CA ASP A 93 -9.18 5.34 5.17
C ASP A 93 -8.28 5.11 3.94
N VAL A 94 -7.63 3.94 3.83
CA VAL A 94 -6.85 3.60 2.63
C VAL A 94 -7.73 3.57 1.39
N GLN A 95 -8.93 3.01 1.48
CA GLN A 95 -9.87 3.02 0.36
C GLN A 95 -10.30 4.44 -0.02
N ASN A 96 -10.56 5.31 0.95
CA ASN A 96 -10.84 6.73 0.71
C ASN A 96 -9.66 7.43 0.03
N PHE A 97 -8.42 7.10 0.41
CA PHE A 97 -7.22 7.60 -0.26
C PHE A 97 -7.11 7.12 -1.72
N LEU A 98 -7.45 5.86 -2.01
CA LEU A 98 -7.46 5.35 -3.40
C LEU A 98 -8.51 6.05 -4.25
N ASP A 99 -9.69 6.28 -3.69
CA ASP A 99 -10.78 7.01 -4.35
C ASP A 99 -10.35 8.47 -4.59
N PHE A 100 -9.70 9.10 -3.60
CA PHE A 100 -9.11 10.43 -3.70
C PHE A 100 -8.03 10.51 -4.79
N CYS A 101 -7.16 9.51 -4.92
CA CYS A 101 -6.16 9.47 -5.99
C CYS A 101 -6.77 9.36 -7.38
N SER A 102 -7.93 8.70 -7.48
CA SER A 102 -8.65 8.49 -8.75
C SER A 102 -9.43 9.74 -9.18
N SER A 103 -9.84 10.57 -8.22
CA SER A 103 -10.52 11.84 -8.48
C SER A 103 -10.11 12.92 -7.46
N PRO A 104 -8.87 13.44 -7.57
CA PRO A 104 -8.38 14.42 -6.62
C PRO A 104 -9.13 15.75 -6.79
N PRO A 105 -9.42 16.49 -5.70
CA PRO A 105 -9.99 17.82 -5.78
C PRO A 105 -9.11 18.77 -6.60
N LYS A 106 -9.70 19.75 -7.28
CA LYS A 106 -8.95 20.75 -8.08
C LYS A 106 -7.88 21.47 -7.25
N SER A 107 -8.13 21.67 -5.96
CA SER A 107 -7.18 22.29 -5.02
C SER A 107 -5.97 21.41 -4.67
N TRP A 108 -5.87 20.18 -5.19
CA TRP A 108 -4.71 19.29 -5.05
C TRP A 108 -3.98 19.09 -6.38
N ILE A 109 -4.45 19.72 -7.45
CA ILE A 109 -3.94 19.57 -8.81
C ILE A 109 -3.25 20.87 -9.24
N SER A 110 -1.99 20.78 -9.66
CA SER A 110 -1.27 21.88 -10.29
C SER A 110 -0.67 21.46 -11.62
N LYS A 111 -0.23 22.43 -12.41
CA LYS A 111 0.72 22.16 -13.50
C LYS A 111 2.03 21.62 -12.94
N LEU A 112 2.84 20.98 -13.79
CA LEU A 112 4.16 20.52 -13.41
C LEU A 112 5.03 21.72 -13.05
N THR A 113 5.37 21.85 -11.76
CA THR A 113 6.17 22.94 -11.22
C THR A 113 7.26 22.39 -10.31
N ASN A 114 8.30 23.21 -10.07
CA ASN A 114 9.35 22.85 -9.12
C ASN A 114 8.76 22.75 -7.70
N ARG A 115 9.15 21.75 -6.94
CA ARG A 115 8.75 21.55 -5.53
C ARG A 115 9.23 22.67 -4.61
N PHE A 116 10.46 23.12 -4.84
CA PHE A 116 11.10 24.22 -4.13
C PHE A 116 11.57 25.27 -5.12
N VAL A 117 11.46 26.54 -4.72
CA VAL A 117 11.89 27.71 -5.49
C VAL A 117 12.78 28.60 -4.63
N LYS A 118 13.71 29.32 -5.25
CA LYS A 118 14.47 30.36 -4.55
C LYS A 118 13.74 31.68 -4.71
N ILE A 119 13.40 32.30 -3.59
CA ILE A 119 12.80 33.64 -3.51
C ILE A 119 13.74 34.47 -2.65
N ASP A 120 14.27 35.56 -3.21
CA ASP A 120 15.27 36.41 -2.55
C ASP A 120 16.50 35.63 -2.07
N SER A 121 17.00 34.72 -2.91
CA SER A 121 18.12 33.82 -2.62
C SER A 121 17.88 32.77 -1.51
N VAL A 122 16.69 32.76 -0.89
CA VAL A 122 16.31 31.77 0.13
C VAL A 122 15.46 30.67 -0.50
N LEU A 123 15.79 29.41 -0.23
CA LEU A 123 15.00 28.27 -0.68
C LEU A 123 13.68 28.21 0.11
N LYS A 124 12.55 28.10 -0.59
CA LYS A 124 11.21 27.99 0.00
C LYS A 124 10.39 26.92 -0.72
N PRO A 125 9.40 26.31 -0.04
CA PRO A 125 8.39 25.49 -0.71
C PRO A 125 7.66 26.32 -1.76
N ASN A 126 7.44 25.76 -2.94
CA ASN A 126 6.74 26.46 -4.00
C ASN A 126 5.23 26.50 -3.71
N PRO A 127 4.61 27.68 -3.53
CA PRO A 127 3.17 27.78 -3.28
C PRO A 127 2.32 27.27 -4.45
N GLU A 128 2.87 27.27 -5.66
CA GLU A 128 2.20 26.76 -6.87
C GLU A 128 2.34 25.24 -7.02
N TRP A 129 3.16 24.59 -6.18
CA TRP A 129 3.34 23.14 -6.25
C TRP A 129 2.22 22.41 -5.51
N HIS A 130 1.62 21.43 -6.19
CA HIS A 130 0.61 20.56 -5.63
C HIS A 130 0.94 19.08 -5.87
N PRO A 131 0.43 18.15 -5.04
CA PRO A 131 0.84 16.75 -5.12
C PRO A 131 0.38 16.03 -6.39
N PHE A 132 -0.71 16.48 -7.02
CA PHE A 132 -1.25 15.88 -8.24
C PHE A 132 -1.03 16.77 -9.47
N HIS A 133 -0.75 16.12 -10.60
CA HIS A 133 -0.80 16.75 -11.93
C HIS A 133 -1.90 16.10 -12.77
N THR A 134 -2.08 14.80 -12.57
CA THR A 134 -3.16 13.98 -13.13
C THR A 134 -3.63 13.00 -12.07
N PRO A 135 -4.86 12.48 -12.19
CA PRO A 135 -5.32 11.35 -11.38
C PRO A 135 -4.41 10.12 -11.55
N LEU A 136 -4.33 9.30 -10.50
CA LEU A 136 -3.53 8.08 -10.49
C LEU A 136 -4.41 6.84 -10.66
N ARG A 137 -3.87 5.79 -11.30
CA ARG A 137 -4.54 4.48 -11.36
C ARG A 137 -4.48 3.79 -10.00
N SER A 138 -5.65 3.46 -9.45
CA SER A 138 -5.79 2.89 -8.10
C SER A 138 -4.98 1.60 -7.85
N ASP A 139 -4.81 0.75 -8.87
CA ASP A 139 -4.11 -0.55 -8.69
C ASP A 139 -2.62 -0.42 -8.41
N GLY A 140 -1.93 0.49 -9.09
CA GLY A 140 -0.54 0.78 -8.78
C GLY A 140 -0.43 1.33 -7.35
N VAL A 141 -1.30 2.30 -7.03
CA VAL A 141 -1.27 3.02 -5.75
C VAL A 141 -1.49 2.04 -4.60
N ARG A 142 -2.50 1.18 -4.73
CA ARG A 142 -2.82 0.10 -3.77
C ARG A 142 -1.61 -0.78 -3.47
N ARG A 143 -0.88 -1.24 -4.50
CA ARG A 143 0.31 -2.08 -4.30
C ARG A 143 1.37 -1.39 -3.45
N VAL A 144 1.61 -0.10 -3.67
CA VAL A 144 2.58 0.68 -2.88
C VAL A 144 2.12 0.81 -1.44
N ILE A 145 0.85 1.14 -1.22
CA ILE A 145 0.30 1.33 0.14
C ILE A 145 0.26 0.01 0.91
N ASN A 146 -0.20 -1.09 0.29
CA ASN A 146 -0.20 -2.40 0.92
C ASN A 146 1.24 -2.87 1.25
N ARG A 147 2.22 -2.58 0.37
CA ARG A 147 3.63 -2.86 0.66
C ARG A 147 4.15 -2.07 1.86
N PHE A 148 3.76 -0.79 1.99
CA PHE A 148 4.09 0.02 3.16
C PHE A 148 3.53 -0.59 4.45
N PHE A 149 2.22 -0.89 4.50
CA PHE A 149 1.60 -1.46 5.70
C PHE A 149 2.09 -2.87 6.02
N LYS A 150 2.45 -3.67 5.00
CA LYS A 150 3.11 -4.96 5.22
C LYS A 150 4.44 -4.78 5.95
N LEU A 151 5.28 -3.85 5.48
CA LEU A 151 6.61 -3.59 6.04
C LEU A 151 6.56 -3.13 7.50
N TYR A 152 5.53 -2.38 7.90
CA TYR A 152 5.39 -1.84 9.26
C TYR A 152 4.28 -2.50 10.07
N SER A 153 3.78 -3.66 9.64
CA SER A 153 2.63 -4.31 10.27
C SER A 153 2.80 -4.57 11.78
N GLU A 154 4.02 -4.81 12.25
CA GLU A 154 4.34 -4.96 13.67
C GLU A 154 4.24 -3.63 14.45
N SER A 155 4.58 -2.50 13.81
CA SER A 155 4.62 -1.19 14.47
C SER A 155 3.29 -0.43 14.39
N ILE A 156 2.60 -0.51 13.26
CA ILE A 156 1.37 0.28 12.99
C ILE A 156 0.12 -0.58 12.81
N GLY A 157 0.24 -1.90 12.95
CA GLY A 157 -0.84 -2.83 12.62
C GLY A 157 -0.96 -3.05 11.11
N LEU A 158 -1.56 -4.18 10.74
CA LEU A 158 -1.77 -4.48 9.33
C LEU A 158 -3.02 -3.77 8.79
N VAL A 159 -2.83 -2.98 7.75
CA VAL A 159 -3.90 -2.44 6.91
C VAL A 159 -3.75 -3.02 5.50
N LEU A 160 -4.81 -3.68 5.01
CA LEU A 160 -4.88 -4.27 3.68
C LEU A 160 -6.09 -3.73 2.95
N CYS A 161 -5.84 -2.89 1.94
CA CYS A 161 -6.88 -2.51 1.00
C CYS A 161 -6.88 -3.47 -0.17
N SER A 162 -7.89 -4.33 -0.24
CA SER A 162 -8.03 -5.31 -1.31
C SER A 162 -8.71 -4.71 -2.54
N ARG A 163 -8.54 -5.36 -3.70
CA ARG A 163 -9.24 -4.94 -4.92
C ARG A 163 -10.74 -5.14 -4.70
N ARG A 164 -11.53 -4.08 -4.85
CA ARG A 164 -12.99 -4.22 -4.98
C ARG A 164 -13.26 -5.04 -6.24
N HIS A 165 -13.53 -6.32 -6.09
CA HIS A 165 -14.16 -7.08 -7.16
C HIS A 165 -15.57 -6.53 -7.36
N PRO A 166 -16.06 -6.38 -8.62
CA PRO A 166 -17.45 -6.08 -8.84
C PRO A 166 -18.28 -7.14 -8.12
N LYS A 167 -19.10 -6.72 -7.15
CA LYS A 167 -20.04 -7.60 -6.46
C LYS A 167 -21.02 -8.14 -7.49
N THR A 168 -20.69 -9.27 -8.11
CA THR A 168 -21.71 -10.17 -8.63
C THR A 168 -22.13 -11.00 -7.43
N LEU A 169 -23.27 -10.65 -6.82
CA LEU A 169 -23.94 -11.56 -5.90
C LEU A 169 -24.20 -12.85 -6.69
N ARG A 170 -23.38 -13.88 -6.46
CA ARG A 170 -23.81 -15.25 -6.73
C ARG A 170 -24.55 -15.70 -5.48
N GLU A 171 -25.77 -16.17 -5.68
CA GLU A 171 -26.63 -16.70 -4.63
C GLU A 171 -25.87 -17.74 -3.78
N ASP A 172 -26.03 -17.59 -2.47
CA ASP A 172 -25.39 -18.40 -1.44
C ASP A 172 -25.92 -19.84 -1.52
N THR A 173 -25.23 -20.72 -2.26
CA THR A 173 -25.38 -22.18 -2.13
C THR A 173 -24.01 -22.83 -2.01
N CYS A 174 -23.27 -22.55 -0.93
CA CYS A 174 -22.13 -23.37 -0.57
C CYS A 174 -22.56 -24.45 0.41
N ARG A 175 -22.64 -25.71 -0.05
CA ARG A 175 -22.78 -26.89 0.81
C ARG A 175 -21.39 -27.52 0.96
N CYS A 176 -20.82 -27.38 2.14
CA CYS A 176 -19.44 -27.75 2.48
C CYS A 176 -19.09 -29.24 2.30
N ASN A 177 -20.07 -30.12 2.06
CA ASN A 177 -19.85 -31.55 1.85
C ASN A 177 -19.38 -31.90 0.42
N GLU A 178 -19.50 -30.98 -0.53
CA GLU A 178 -19.03 -31.19 -1.91
C GLU A 178 -17.64 -30.58 -2.16
N ALA A 179 -17.06 -29.90 -1.17
CA ALA A 179 -15.83 -29.13 -1.34
C ALA A 179 -14.65 -30.00 -1.82
N GLU A 180 -14.53 -31.22 -1.29
CA GLU A 180 -13.48 -32.18 -1.67
C GLU A 180 -13.66 -32.67 -3.11
N HIS A 181 -14.89 -33.05 -3.49
CA HIS A 181 -15.22 -33.46 -4.85
C HIS A 181 -15.05 -32.33 -5.88
N LEU A 182 -15.45 -31.10 -5.51
CA LEU A 182 -15.23 -29.91 -6.33
C LEU A 182 -13.74 -29.60 -6.48
N CYS A 183 -12.94 -29.83 -5.43
CA CYS A 183 -11.50 -29.67 -5.45
C CYS A 183 -10.85 -30.65 -6.43
N ASP A 184 -11.21 -31.93 -6.39
CA ASP A 184 -10.73 -32.96 -7.30
C ASP A 184 -11.10 -32.67 -8.76
N GLN A 185 -12.36 -32.25 -8.99
CA GLN A 185 -12.83 -31.91 -10.32
C GLN A 185 -12.12 -30.66 -10.88
N TYR A 186 -11.84 -29.68 -10.02
CA TYR A 186 -11.14 -28.45 -10.38
C TYR A 186 -9.65 -28.72 -10.66
N LEU A 187 -8.96 -29.50 -9.83
CA LEU A 187 -7.59 -29.95 -10.04
C LEU A 187 -7.46 -30.78 -11.32
N GLY A 188 -8.44 -31.65 -11.62
CA GLY A 188 -8.51 -32.40 -12.88
C GLY A 188 -8.63 -31.49 -14.12
N LYS A 189 -9.43 -30.42 -14.04
CA LYS A 189 -9.55 -29.41 -15.10
C LYS A 189 -8.29 -28.54 -15.23
N LEU A 190 -7.61 -28.25 -14.12
CA LEU A 190 -6.34 -27.51 -14.09
C LEU A 190 -5.23 -28.30 -14.76
N LYS A 191 -5.10 -29.59 -14.45
CA LYS A 191 -4.11 -30.52 -15.03
C LYS A 191 -4.18 -30.58 -16.56
N GLN A 192 -5.34 -30.32 -17.15
CA GLN A 192 -5.56 -30.30 -18.60
C GLN A 192 -5.38 -28.91 -19.25
N LYS A 193 -5.28 -27.83 -18.45
CA LYS A 193 -5.33 -26.43 -18.94
C LYS A 193 -4.08 -25.60 -18.64
N THR A 194 -2.98 -26.21 -18.17
CA THR A 194 -1.77 -25.47 -17.78
C THR A 194 -1.04 -24.86 -18.98
N ASN A 195 -1.51 -23.69 -19.40
CA ASN A 195 -0.70 -22.59 -19.90
C ASN A 195 -0.99 -21.35 -19.04
N GLY A 196 -0.71 -21.46 -17.72
CA GLY A 196 -0.59 -20.36 -16.76
C GLY A 196 -1.60 -19.21 -16.88
N LYS A 197 -2.85 -19.41 -16.45
CA LYS A 197 -3.78 -18.30 -16.24
C LYS A 197 -3.83 -17.95 -14.75
N ALA A 198 -3.22 -16.82 -14.39
CA ALA A 198 -3.13 -16.28 -13.03
C ALA A 198 -4.47 -16.21 -12.26
N SER A 199 -5.61 -16.14 -12.96
CA SER A 199 -6.94 -16.18 -12.33
C SER A 199 -7.33 -17.56 -11.79
N LEU A 200 -6.86 -18.65 -12.42
CA LEU A 200 -7.12 -20.01 -11.94
C LEU A 200 -6.23 -20.37 -10.75
N GLU A 201 -4.99 -19.88 -10.76
CA GLU A 201 -4.04 -19.98 -9.65
C GLU A 201 -4.53 -19.22 -8.41
N LEU A 202 -5.05 -18.00 -8.59
CA LEU A 202 -5.68 -17.22 -7.52
C LEU A 202 -6.91 -17.95 -6.95
N GLY A 203 -7.74 -18.56 -7.79
CA GLY A 203 -8.89 -19.35 -7.36
C GLY A 203 -8.51 -20.56 -6.50
N LEU A 204 -7.49 -21.32 -6.93
CA LEU A 204 -6.97 -22.48 -6.18
C LEU A 204 -6.40 -22.04 -4.82
N PHE A 205 -5.71 -20.92 -4.81
CA PHE A 205 -5.06 -20.37 -3.64
C PHE A 205 -6.04 -19.84 -2.59
N LEU A 206 -7.07 -19.10 -3.00
CA LEU A 206 -8.14 -18.62 -2.11
C LEU A 206 -8.91 -19.79 -1.50
N PHE A 207 -9.13 -20.85 -2.29
CA PHE A 207 -9.74 -22.09 -1.82
C PHE A 207 -8.90 -22.80 -0.77
N ALA A 208 -7.61 -23.04 -1.06
CA ALA A 208 -6.69 -23.67 -0.12
C ALA A 208 -6.60 -22.88 1.20
N THR A 209 -6.53 -21.56 1.11
CA THR A 209 -6.48 -20.68 2.29
C THR A 209 -7.76 -20.79 3.13
N SER A 210 -8.93 -20.79 2.48
CA SER A 210 -10.21 -20.97 3.18
C SER A 210 -10.27 -22.33 3.89
N PHE A 211 -9.84 -23.39 3.20
CA PHE A 211 -9.90 -24.75 3.72
C PHE A 211 -8.98 -24.98 4.92
N TYR A 212 -7.71 -24.56 4.80
CA TYR A 212 -6.70 -24.81 5.83
C TYR A 212 -6.80 -23.84 7.00
N LEU A 213 -7.09 -22.55 6.76
CA LEU A 213 -7.20 -21.56 7.83
C LEU A 213 -8.61 -21.44 8.42
N LYS A 214 -9.56 -22.21 7.91
CA LYS A 214 -10.98 -22.17 8.32
C LYS A 214 -11.60 -20.77 8.21
N ILE A 215 -11.10 -19.96 7.28
CA ILE A 215 -11.65 -18.64 6.96
C ILE A 215 -12.73 -18.84 5.88
N PRO A 216 -13.93 -18.25 6.01
CA PRO A 216 -14.95 -18.33 4.97
C PRO A 216 -14.43 -17.83 3.61
N LEU A 217 -14.66 -18.60 2.54
CA LEU A 217 -14.14 -18.27 1.19
C LEU A 217 -14.55 -16.87 0.70
N LYS A 218 -15.72 -16.39 1.13
CA LYS A 218 -16.22 -15.03 0.84
C LYS A 218 -15.32 -13.95 1.47
N GLU A 219 -14.87 -14.18 2.70
CA GLU A 219 -13.92 -13.29 3.39
C GLU A 219 -12.53 -13.38 2.73
N CYS A 220 -12.13 -14.56 2.28
CA CYS A 220 -10.90 -14.73 1.51
C CYS A 220 -10.94 -13.95 0.18
N ALA A 221 -12.03 -14.05 -0.58
CA ALA A 221 -12.13 -13.49 -1.92
C ALA A 221 -12.14 -11.95 -1.95
N ASP A 222 -12.72 -11.32 -0.92
CA ASP A 222 -12.79 -9.87 -0.82
C ASP A 222 -11.53 -9.26 -0.21
N CYS A 223 -10.78 -10.01 0.60
CA CYS A 223 -9.71 -9.47 1.43
C CYS A 223 -8.31 -10.02 1.13
N LEU A 224 -8.16 -11.19 0.51
CA LEU A 224 -6.85 -11.84 0.35
C LEU A 224 -6.26 -11.65 -1.05
N THR A 225 -5.01 -11.22 -1.06
CA THR A 225 -4.13 -11.16 -2.23
C THR A 225 -2.82 -11.85 -1.88
N MET A 226 -1.97 -12.16 -2.86
CA MET A 226 -0.64 -12.75 -2.58
C MET A 226 0.21 -11.89 -1.61
N ASP A 227 -0.07 -10.58 -1.53
CA ASP A 227 0.62 -9.67 -0.61
C ASP A 227 0.27 -9.93 0.86
N CYS A 228 -0.88 -10.56 1.14
CA CYS A 228 -1.36 -10.88 2.49
C CYS A 228 -0.62 -12.07 3.13
N PHE A 229 0.24 -12.75 2.37
CA PHE A 229 0.91 -13.96 2.81
C PHE A 229 2.37 -13.67 3.11
N ASP A 230 2.81 -14.14 4.26
CA ASP A 230 4.21 -14.18 4.62
C ASP A 230 4.76 -15.58 4.32
N PHE A 231 5.74 -15.62 3.41
CA PHE A 231 6.45 -16.83 3.01
C PHE A 231 7.91 -16.79 3.49
N SER A 232 8.19 -16.09 4.59
CA SER A 232 9.50 -16.09 5.23
C SER A 232 9.88 -17.48 5.74
N ASP A 233 8.90 -18.30 6.13
CA ASP A 233 9.09 -19.68 6.64
C ASP A 233 8.64 -20.77 5.65
N ARG A 234 9.19 -20.77 4.43
CA ARG A 234 8.86 -21.80 3.42
C ARG A 234 9.29 -23.22 3.79
N LYS A 235 10.18 -23.37 4.77
CA LYS A 235 10.83 -24.65 5.07
C LYS A 235 10.03 -25.49 6.07
N ASN A 236 9.21 -24.86 6.90
CA ASN A 236 8.42 -25.56 7.92
C ASN A 236 6.97 -25.80 7.48
N ALA A 237 6.67 -25.67 6.18
CA ALA A 237 5.32 -25.78 5.61
C ALA A 237 4.25 -24.95 6.37
N SER A 238 4.69 -23.89 7.03
CA SER A 238 3.87 -22.95 7.76
C SER A 238 3.54 -21.79 6.85
N PHE A 239 2.32 -21.28 6.93
CA PHE A 239 1.92 -20.10 6.18
C PHE A 239 1.12 -19.18 7.09
N LYS A 240 1.50 -17.90 7.04
CA LYS A 240 0.89 -16.84 7.84
C LYS A 240 0.13 -15.92 6.91
N VAL A 241 -1.17 -15.83 7.14
CA VAL A 241 -2.06 -14.89 6.47
C VAL A 241 -2.31 -13.73 7.40
N ILE A 242 -1.95 -12.55 6.94
CA ILE A 242 -2.19 -11.33 7.69
C ILE A 242 -3.54 -10.77 7.20
N THR A 243 -4.48 -10.61 8.10
CA THR A 243 -5.86 -10.12 7.88
C THR A 243 -6.07 -8.80 8.62
N PRO A 244 -7.13 -8.03 8.30
CA PRO A 244 -7.52 -6.86 9.09
C PRO A 244 -7.77 -7.14 10.58
N GLN A 245 -8.14 -8.37 10.95
CA GLN A 245 -8.44 -8.78 12.32
C GLN A 245 -7.21 -9.34 13.07
N GLY A 246 -6.04 -9.40 12.42
CA GLY A 246 -4.81 -9.97 12.98
C GLY A 246 -4.16 -10.97 12.02
N SER A 247 -3.19 -11.74 12.49
CA SER A 247 -2.58 -12.80 11.69
C SER A 247 -3.13 -14.17 12.06
N ILE A 248 -3.49 -14.95 11.04
CA ILE A 248 -3.87 -16.35 11.17
C ILE A 248 -2.74 -17.18 10.57
N SER A 249 -2.20 -18.09 11.37
CA SER A 249 -1.17 -19.04 10.92
C SER A 249 -1.80 -20.41 10.75
N GLY A 250 -1.36 -21.12 9.72
CA GLY A 250 -1.68 -22.52 9.51
C GLY A 250 -0.41 -23.30 9.20
N GLU A 251 -0.41 -24.57 9.59
CA GLU A 251 0.62 -25.53 9.21
C GLU A 251 0.01 -26.51 8.21
N MET A 252 0.78 -26.87 7.18
CA MET A 252 0.36 -27.99 6.35
C MET A 252 0.37 -29.27 7.19
N PRO A 253 -0.57 -30.20 6.97
CA PRO A 253 -0.52 -31.50 7.62
C PRO A 253 0.78 -32.22 7.28
N GLU A 254 1.40 -32.87 8.27
CA GLU A 254 2.70 -33.57 8.14
C GLU A 254 2.74 -34.53 6.95
N ALA A 255 1.60 -35.14 6.60
CA ALA A 255 1.44 -36.04 5.46
C ALA A 255 1.80 -35.42 4.08
N TYR A 256 2.01 -34.11 4.01
CA TYR A 256 2.31 -33.37 2.79
C TYR A 256 3.65 -32.60 2.83
N ILE A 257 4.50 -32.78 3.85
CA ILE A 257 5.75 -32.03 4.07
C ILE A 257 6.99 -32.75 3.46
N GLU A 258 6.81 -33.76 2.61
CA GLU A 258 7.92 -34.54 2.00
C GLU A 258 8.96 -33.73 1.22
#